data_AF-A0A1L8DRG3-F1
#
_entry.id   AF-A0A1L8DRG3-F1
#
_cell.length_a   1.000
_cell.length_b   1.000
_cell.length_c   1.000
_cell.angle_alpha   90.00
_cell.angle_beta   90.00
_cell.angle_gamma   90.00
#
_symmetry.space_group_name_H-M   'P 1'
#
loop_
_entity.id
_entity.type
_entity.pdbx_description
1 polymer ?
#
loop_
_entity_poly.entity_id
_entity_poly.type
_entity_poly.pdbx_seq_one_letter_code
_entity_poly.pdbx_strand_id
1 'polypeptide(L)'
;MADAEKAPKPTKTAKAPVAAKPEKKEKVHTFRPRRPARLYAKSVFTGYKRGLRNQHENQVILKVEGCRRKEDGRFYIGKRCVYVYKAKTRKSLPQRPKEKTKMRAVWGKVTRLHGNTGCVRAKFRRNLPGHAMGHRIRIMLYPSTI
;
A
#
# COMPACT_ATOMS: atom_id res chain seq x y z
N MET A 1 95.93 -13.32 -13.43
CA MET A 1 94.75 -14.21 -13.36
C MET A 1 93.80 -13.54 -12.37
N ALA A 2 92.66 -12.96 -12.76
CA ALA A 2 91.52 -13.56 -13.49
C ALA A 2 90.72 -14.48 -12.55
N ASP A 3 89.43 -14.25 -12.23
CA ASP A 3 88.46 -13.23 -12.70
C ASP A 3 87.34 -12.88 -11.67
N ALA A 4 86.64 -11.76 -11.93
CA ALA A 4 85.22 -11.43 -11.64
C ALA A 4 84.68 -11.20 -10.19
N GLU A 5 83.56 -10.44 -10.14
CA GLU A 5 82.99 -9.78 -8.94
C GLU A 5 81.88 -10.51 -8.14
N LYS A 6 82.00 -10.46 -6.82
CA LYS A 6 81.01 -10.03 -5.80
C LYS A 6 79.47 -10.20 -6.02
N ALA A 7 78.93 -11.29 -5.44
CA ALA A 7 77.67 -11.39 -4.64
C ALA A 7 76.27 -11.06 -5.25
N PRO A 8 75.23 -11.86 -4.91
CA PRO A 8 74.24 -11.37 -3.93
C PRO A 8 73.62 -12.43 -2.97
N LYS A 9 72.87 -11.94 -1.97
CA LYS A 9 71.79 -12.63 -1.19
C LYS A 9 70.43 -12.04 -1.67
N PRO A 10 69.19 -12.61 -1.46
CA PRO A 10 68.74 -13.29 -0.23
C PRO A 10 67.49 -14.26 -0.30
N THR A 11 66.91 -14.56 0.87
CA THR A 11 65.47 -14.81 1.21
C THR A 11 64.71 -16.13 0.91
N LYS A 12 64.04 -16.63 1.99
CA LYS A 12 62.71 -17.32 2.05
C LYS A 12 62.66 -18.75 1.44
N THR A 13 61.81 -19.72 1.84
CA THR A 13 60.67 -19.86 2.81
C THR A 13 60.50 -21.38 3.14
N ALA A 14 59.65 -21.94 4.02
CA ALA A 14 58.63 -21.51 5.00
C ALA A 14 58.35 -22.65 6.03
N LYS A 15 57.69 -22.36 7.16
CA LYS A 15 56.78 -23.27 7.90
C LYS A 15 55.77 -22.44 8.71
N ALA A 16 54.54 -22.94 8.92
CA ALA A 16 53.37 -22.11 9.23
C ALA A 16 52.71 -22.39 10.60
N PRO A 17 52.11 -21.37 11.25
CA PRO A 17 51.22 -21.54 12.39
C PRO A 17 49.72 -21.57 12.01
N VAL A 18 49.05 -22.60 12.52
CA VAL A 18 47.61 -22.88 12.65
C VAL A 18 46.61 -21.73 12.40
N ALA A 19 45.72 -21.98 11.42
CA ALA A 19 44.36 -21.47 11.23
C ALA A 19 43.80 -20.41 12.21
N ALA A 20 43.70 -19.17 11.75
CA ALA A 20 42.83 -18.16 12.35
C ALA A 20 41.34 -18.53 12.16
N LYS A 21 40.51 -18.27 13.19
CA LYS A 21 39.06 -18.48 13.12
C LYS A 21 38.43 -17.46 12.15
N PRO A 22 37.49 -17.85 11.27
CA PRO A 22 36.81 -16.89 10.40
C PRO A 22 35.99 -15.92 11.23
N GLU A 23 36.28 -14.63 11.09
CA GLU A 23 35.57 -13.57 11.80
C GLU A 23 34.08 -13.59 11.45
N LYS A 24 33.23 -13.50 12.48
CA LYS A 24 31.79 -13.39 12.30
C LYS A 24 31.47 -12.02 11.71
N LYS A 25 31.44 -11.91 10.37
CA LYS A 25 31.00 -10.71 9.65
C LYS A 25 29.70 -10.20 10.26
N GLU A 26 29.78 -9.06 10.94
CA GLU A 26 28.62 -8.48 11.62
C GLU A 26 27.54 -8.20 10.59
N LYS A 27 26.32 -8.67 10.85
CA LYS A 27 25.18 -8.42 9.98
C LYS A 27 24.75 -6.98 10.16
N VAL A 28 25.40 -6.06 9.42
CA VAL A 28 25.05 -4.63 9.34
C VAL A 28 23.54 -4.52 9.20
N HIS A 29 22.87 -4.10 10.28
CA HIS A 29 21.41 -4.03 10.31
C HIS A 29 20.96 -2.82 9.50
N THR A 30 20.94 -2.98 8.17
CA THR A 30 20.44 -1.96 7.25
C THR A 30 19.09 -1.44 7.74
N PHE A 31 19.04 -0.14 8.06
CA PHE A 31 17.83 0.51 8.55
C PHE A 31 16.83 0.60 7.41
N ARG A 32 16.01 -0.44 7.24
CA ARG A 32 14.91 -0.45 6.27
C ARG A 32 13.91 0.63 6.70
N PRO A 33 13.74 1.73 5.93
CA PRO A 33 12.91 2.83 6.38
C PRO A 33 11.48 2.35 6.63
N ARG A 34 10.98 2.60 7.85
CA ARG A 34 9.66 2.11 8.31
C ARG A 34 8.56 2.69 7.42
N ARG A 35 8.05 1.87 6.48
CA ARG A 35 6.97 2.26 5.57
C ARG A 35 5.70 2.59 6.39
N PRO A 36 5.00 3.69 6.12
CA PRO A 36 3.80 4.07 6.88
C PRO A 36 2.71 2.99 6.76
N ALA A 37 2.11 2.63 7.90
CA ALA A 37 1.16 1.53 8.00
C ALA A 37 -0.15 1.81 7.22
N ARG A 38 -0.72 0.76 6.61
CA ARG A 38 -1.91 0.88 5.76
C ARG A 38 -3.21 0.69 6.55
N LEU A 39 -3.68 1.75 7.22
CA LEU A 39 -4.94 1.76 8.00
C LEU A 39 -6.23 1.76 7.13
N TYR A 40 -6.22 1.04 6.01
CA TYR A 40 -7.39 0.86 5.15
C TYR A 40 -7.42 -0.51 4.46
N ALA A 41 -8.63 -1.07 4.39
CA ALA A 41 -8.96 -2.17 3.50
C ALA A 41 -9.06 -1.65 2.06
N LYS A 42 -8.50 -2.41 1.11
CA LYS A 42 -8.69 -2.12 -0.31
C LYS A 42 -10.10 -2.59 -0.72
N SER A 43 -10.72 -1.83 -1.60
CA SER A 43 -11.95 -2.23 -2.30
C SER A 43 -11.90 -1.76 -3.74
N VAL A 44 -12.72 -2.35 -4.59
CA VAL A 44 -12.91 -1.95 -6.00
C VAL A 44 -14.33 -1.42 -6.16
N PHE A 45 -14.48 -0.31 -6.87
CA PHE A 45 -15.79 0.17 -7.29
C PHE A 45 -16.30 -0.71 -8.44
N THR A 46 -17.25 -1.61 -8.16
CA THR A 46 -17.80 -2.53 -9.17
C THR A 46 -18.82 -1.84 -10.08
N GLY A 47 -19.62 -0.93 -9.53
CA GLY A 47 -20.67 -0.20 -10.24
C GLY A 47 -21.76 0.28 -9.29
N TYR A 48 -22.70 1.09 -9.76
CA TYR A 48 -23.84 1.52 -8.92
C TYR A 48 -24.86 0.38 -8.71
N LYS A 49 -25.71 0.50 -7.69
CA LYS A 49 -26.91 -0.35 -7.54
C LYS A 49 -27.74 -0.22 -8.83
N ARG A 50 -27.96 -1.32 -9.55
CA ARG A 50 -28.83 -1.38 -10.72
C ARG A 50 -29.83 -2.53 -10.61
N GLY A 51 -30.92 -2.41 -11.36
CA GLY A 51 -31.73 -3.55 -11.80
C GLY A 51 -31.28 -3.97 -13.21
N LEU A 52 -32.18 -4.63 -13.94
CA LEU A 52 -31.97 -5.02 -15.34
C LEU A 52 -31.73 -3.78 -16.23
N ARG A 53 -32.75 -2.91 -16.33
CA ARG A 53 -32.73 -1.70 -17.16
C ARG A 53 -32.22 -0.45 -16.41
N ASN A 54 -32.66 -0.25 -15.16
CA ASN A 54 -32.47 1.03 -14.45
C ASN A 54 -31.24 1.01 -13.52
N GLN A 55 -30.51 2.12 -13.44
CA GLN A 55 -29.33 2.30 -12.57
C GLN A 55 -29.53 3.44 -11.56
N HIS A 56 -29.08 3.24 -10.31
CA HIS A 56 -29.31 4.16 -9.19
C HIS A 56 -27.97 4.64 -8.60
N GLU A 57 -27.43 5.72 -9.16
CA GLU A 57 -26.07 6.22 -8.85
C GLU A 57 -25.85 6.59 -7.36
N ASN A 58 -26.94 6.95 -6.67
CA ASN A 58 -26.99 7.28 -5.25
C ASN A 58 -26.54 6.13 -4.30
N GLN A 59 -26.29 4.92 -4.81
CA GLN A 59 -25.73 3.80 -4.05
C GLN A 59 -24.65 3.08 -4.87
N VAL A 60 -23.43 3.05 -4.32
CA VAL A 60 -22.23 2.45 -4.93
C VAL A 60 -22.01 1.03 -4.40
N ILE A 61 -21.74 0.06 -5.27
CA ILE A 61 -21.30 -1.29 -4.89
C ILE A 61 -19.78 -1.32 -4.81
N LEU A 62 -19.26 -1.71 -3.64
CA LEU A 62 -17.84 -1.97 -3.40
C LEU A 62 -17.61 -3.46 -3.20
N LYS A 63 -16.72 -4.06 -3.99
CA LYS A 63 -16.13 -5.37 -3.66
C LYS A 63 -14.92 -5.13 -2.76
N VAL A 64 -14.94 -5.67 -1.54
CA VAL A 64 -13.81 -5.57 -0.60
C VAL A 64 -12.80 -6.70 -0.89
N GLU A 65 -11.51 -6.39 -0.87
CA GLU A 65 -10.45 -7.40 -1.02
C GLU A 65 -10.43 -8.32 0.22
N GLY A 66 -10.44 -9.63 0.00
CA GLY A 66 -10.49 -10.65 1.07
C GLY A 66 -11.91 -11.11 1.46
N CYS A 67 -12.94 -10.26 1.37
CA CYS A 67 -14.31 -10.66 1.69
C CYS A 67 -14.88 -11.63 0.64
N ARG A 68 -15.29 -12.82 1.08
CA ARG A 68 -15.94 -13.86 0.25
C ARG A 68 -17.38 -14.13 0.69
N ARG A 69 -17.70 -14.00 1.99
CA ARG A 69 -19.02 -14.26 2.58
C ARG A 69 -19.70 -12.98 3.07
N LYS A 70 -20.99 -13.06 3.43
CA LYS A 70 -21.80 -11.92 3.93
C LYS A 70 -21.38 -11.48 5.33
N GLU A 71 -20.81 -12.40 6.12
CA GLU A 71 -20.27 -12.20 7.47
C GLU A 71 -19.06 -11.27 7.43
N ASP A 72 -18.06 -11.55 6.58
CA ASP A 72 -16.86 -10.73 6.38
C ASP A 72 -17.21 -9.25 6.07
N GLY A 73 -18.23 -9.06 5.23
CA GLY A 73 -18.72 -7.74 4.85
C GLY A 73 -19.45 -6.99 5.97
N ARG A 74 -19.97 -7.69 6.99
CA ARG A 74 -20.70 -7.10 8.13
C ARG A 74 -19.80 -6.16 8.93
N PHE A 75 -18.53 -6.52 9.11
CA PHE A 75 -17.51 -5.71 9.78
C PHE A 75 -17.34 -4.32 9.13
N TYR A 76 -17.47 -4.24 7.81
CA TYR A 76 -17.28 -2.98 7.07
C TYR A 76 -18.50 -2.05 7.09
N ILE A 77 -19.64 -2.46 7.67
CA ILE A 77 -20.80 -1.58 7.83
C ILE A 77 -20.45 -0.38 8.71
N GLY A 78 -20.95 0.80 8.36
CA GLY A 78 -20.73 2.04 9.12
C GLY A 78 -19.35 2.68 8.95
N LYS A 79 -18.34 1.94 8.46
CA LYS A 79 -16.98 2.44 8.23
C LYS A 79 -16.96 3.53 7.15
N ARG A 80 -16.00 4.46 7.25
CA ARG A 80 -15.83 5.54 6.25
C ARG A 80 -15.06 5.04 5.03
N CYS A 81 -15.54 5.37 3.84
CA CYS A 81 -14.86 5.07 2.58
C CYS A 81 -14.40 6.35 1.87
N VAL A 82 -13.34 6.25 1.08
CA VAL A 82 -12.81 7.37 0.29
C VAL A 82 -12.31 6.91 -1.08
N TYR A 83 -12.77 7.60 -2.12
CA TYR A 83 -12.21 7.54 -3.46
C TYR A 83 -11.15 8.64 -3.60
N VAL A 84 -9.89 8.26 -3.86
CA VAL A 84 -8.77 9.18 -4.01
C VAL A 84 -8.30 9.16 -5.46
N TYR A 85 -8.36 10.31 -6.13
CA TYR A 85 -8.06 10.45 -7.55
C TYR A 85 -7.11 11.64 -7.81
N LYS A 86 -6.45 11.63 -8.97
CA LYS A 86 -5.60 12.73 -9.45
C LYS A 86 -6.40 13.60 -10.41
N ALA A 87 -6.16 14.91 -10.40
CA ALA A 87 -6.72 15.87 -11.35
C ALA A 87 -5.62 16.71 -12.01
N LYS A 88 -5.90 17.29 -13.19
CA LYS A 88 -4.96 18.18 -13.90
C LYS A 88 -4.63 19.43 -13.05
N THR A 89 -5.67 20.15 -12.60
CA THR A 89 -5.55 21.35 -11.74
C THR A 89 -5.24 21.02 -10.27
N ARG A 90 -4.24 21.70 -9.71
CA ARG A 90 -4.00 21.75 -8.25
C ARG A 90 -5.17 22.45 -7.55
N LYS A 91 -5.56 22.00 -6.35
CA LYS A 91 -6.46 22.73 -5.43
C LYS A 91 -5.91 22.64 -3.99
N SER A 92 -6.31 23.56 -3.12
CA SER A 92 -6.01 23.52 -1.68
C SER A 92 -6.67 22.32 -1.01
N LEU A 93 -6.04 21.80 0.06
CA LEU A 93 -6.62 20.77 0.91
C LEU A 93 -7.35 21.41 2.09
N PRO A 94 -8.50 20.86 2.55
CA PRO A 94 -9.27 21.46 3.66
C PRO A 94 -8.48 21.62 4.96
N GLN A 95 -7.54 20.71 5.25
CA GLN A 95 -6.68 20.77 6.44
C GLN A 95 -5.37 21.56 6.22
N ARG A 96 -5.06 21.94 4.98
CA ARG A 96 -3.81 22.62 4.60
C ARG A 96 -4.07 23.58 3.44
N PRO A 97 -4.65 24.78 3.71
CA PRO A 97 -5.01 25.73 2.66
C PRO A 97 -3.79 26.24 1.86
N LYS A 98 -2.62 26.35 2.52
CA LYS A 98 -1.35 26.74 1.89
C LYS A 98 -0.83 25.69 0.87
N GLU A 99 -1.19 24.41 1.02
CA GLU A 99 -0.63 23.30 0.23
C GLU A 99 -1.54 22.92 -0.96
N LYS A 100 -1.19 23.41 -2.17
CA LYS A 100 -1.97 23.19 -3.40
C LYS A 100 -1.58 21.86 -4.07
N THR A 101 -2.37 20.81 -3.90
CA THR A 101 -2.08 19.45 -4.42
C THR A 101 -2.96 19.06 -5.62
N LYS A 102 -2.49 18.10 -6.44
CA LYS A 102 -3.27 17.50 -7.56
C LYS A 102 -4.21 16.37 -7.13
N MET A 103 -4.13 15.90 -5.87
CA MET A 103 -4.99 14.82 -5.39
C MET A 103 -6.32 15.38 -4.86
N ARG A 104 -7.40 14.62 -5.08
CA ARG A 104 -8.75 14.95 -4.61
C ARG A 104 -9.38 13.71 -3.98
N ALA A 105 -10.22 13.92 -2.98
CA ALA A 105 -10.84 12.86 -2.18
C ALA A 105 -12.35 13.03 -2.13
N VAL A 106 -13.10 12.00 -2.54
CA VAL A 106 -14.57 11.93 -2.34
C VAL A 106 -14.85 10.99 -1.18
N TRP A 107 -15.44 11.52 -0.12
CA TRP A 107 -15.74 10.79 1.11
C TRP A 107 -17.16 10.21 1.13
N GLY A 108 -17.30 9.06 1.78
CA GLY A 108 -18.57 8.36 1.98
C GLY A 108 -18.57 7.49 3.23
N LYS A 109 -19.68 6.78 3.42
CA LYS A 109 -19.92 5.81 4.49
C LYS A 109 -20.46 4.51 3.88
N VAL A 110 -19.96 3.37 4.34
CA VAL A 110 -20.54 2.06 4.02
C VAL A 110 -21.86 1.90 4.80
N THR A 111 -22.93 1.50 4.12
CA THR A 111 -24.30 1.55 4.66
C THR A 111 -24.89 0.19 4.97
N ARG A 112 -24.79 -0.77 4.05
CA ARG A 112 -25.41 -2.11 4.13
C ARG A 112 -24.61 -3.12 3.31
N LEU A 113 -24.85 -4.41 3.53
CA LEU A 113 -24.34 -5.49 2.68
C LEU A 113 -24.98 -5.46 1.26
N HIS A 114 -24.33 -6.14 0.32
CA HIS A 114 -24.87 -6.40 -1.01
C HIS A 114 -24.62 -7.84 -1.46
N GLY A 115 -25.69 -8.62 -1.59
CA GLY A 115 -25.61 -10.04 -1.96
C GLY A 115 -24.87 -10.88 -0.92
N ASN A 116 -24.52 -12.11 -1.28
CA ASN A 116 -23.91 -13.07 -0.37
C ASN A 116 -22.37 -13.08 -0.45
N THR A 117 -21.78 -12.45 -1.47
CA THR A 117 -20.34 -12.53 -1.81
C THR A 117 -19.46 -11.49 -1.09
N GLY A 118 -19.92 -10.93 0.03
CA GLY A 118 -19.16 -9.95 0.83
C GLY A 118 -18.97 -8.58 0.16
N CYS A 119 -19.79 -8.23 -0.85
CA CYS A 119 -19.86 -6.87 -1.37
C CYS A 119 -20.64 -5.96 -0.41
N VAL A 120 -20.35 -4.65 -0.43
CA VAL A 120 -21.01 -3.66 0.44
C VAL A 120 -21.53 -2.46 -0.35
N ARG A 121 -22.64 -1.88 0.08
CA ARG A 121 -23.25 -0.66 -0.48
C ARG A 121 -22.73 0.58 0.24
N ALA A 122 -22.03 1.46 -0.45
CA ALA A 122 -21.62 2.76 0.06
C ALA A 122 -22.52 3.90 -0.45
N LYS A 123 -22.68 4.94 0.39
CA LYS A 123 -23.15 6.27 -0.04
C LYS A 123 -21.99 7.26 0.10
N PHE A 124 -21.76 8.08 -0.93
CA PHE A 124 -20.75 9.15 -0.90
C PHE A 124 -21.44 10.51 -0.79
N ARG A 125 -20.78 11.52 -0.19
CA ARG A 125 -21.36 12.88 0.01
C ARG A 125 -21.60 13.62 -1.32
N ARG A 126 -20.83 13.26 -2.34
CA ARG A 126 -21.12 13.51 -3.76
C ARG A 126 -21.03 12.15 -4.43
N ASN A 127 -21.93 11.83 -5.36
CA ASN A 127 -21.85 10.58 -6.10
C ASN A 127 -20.48 10.44 -6.77
N LEU A 128 -20.00 9.20 -6.91
CA LEU A 128 -18.80 8.94 -7.71
C LEU A 128 -19.13 9.18 -9.19
N PRO A 129 -18.15 9.55 -10.04
CA PRO A 129 -18.34 9.57 -11.48
C PRO A 129 -18.24 8.14 -12.06
N GLY A 130 -18.93 7.87 -13.17
CA GLY A 130 -18.90 6.54 -13.82
C GLY A 130 -17.49 6.07 -14.20
N HIS A 131 -16.60 7.00 -14.57
CA HIS A 131 -15.18 6.73 -14.84
C HIS A 131 -14.41 6.13 -13.63
N ALA A 132 -14.92 6.25 -12.41
CA ALA A 132 -14.31 5.61 -11.25
C ALA A 132 -14.59 4.10 -11.15
N MET A 133 -15.46 3.52 -11.99
CA MET A 133 -15.65 2.07 -12.01
C MET A 133 -14.33 1.34 -12.31
N GLY A 134 -14.15 0.15 -11.73
CA GLY A 134 -12.88 -0.58 -11.71
C GLY A 134 -11.78 0.02 -10.82
N HIS A 135 -11.90 1.28 -10.39
CA HIS A 135 -10.86 1.93 -9.58
C HIS A 135 -10.90 1.52 -8.11
N ARG A 136 -9.73 1.64 -7.46
CA ARG A 136 -9.54 1.29 -6.04
C ARG A 136 -10.10 2.37 -5.11
N ILE A 137 -10.99 1.96 -4.22
CA ILE A 137 -11.53 2.74 -3.11
C ILE A 137 -10.93 2.24 -1.80
N ARG A 138 -10.65 3.17 -0.88
CA ARG A 138 -10.06 2.87 0.43
C ARG A 138 -11.18 2.86 1.46
N ILE A 139 -11.46 1.73 2.08
CA ILE A 139 -12.36 1.65 3.24
C ILE A 139 -11.49 1.76 4.48
N MET A 140 -11.66 2.84 5.22
CA MET A 140 -10.95 3.08 6.47
C MET A 140 -11.48 2.14 7.55
N LEU A 141 -10.65 1.80 8.54
CA LEU A 141 -11.08 0.94 9.64
C LEU A 141 -11.94 1.69 10.68
N TYR A 142 -12.02 3.02 10.60
CA TYR A 142 -12.82 3.87 11.48
C TYR A 142 -14.21 4.23 10.90
N PRO A 143 -15.24 4.49 11.74
CA PRO A 143 -15.23 4.41 13.21
C PRO A 143 -14.99 2.98 13.72
N SER A 144 -14.25 2.80 14.83
CA SER A 144 -14.14 1.45 15.42
C SER A 144 -15.49 1.02 15.99
N THR A 145 -15.71 -0.29 15.95
CA THR A 145 -16.83 -1.02 16.55
C THR A 145 -16.37 -2.44 16.92
N ILE A 146 -15.06 -2.54 17.19
CA ILE A 146 -14.35 -3.56 17.97
C ILE A 146 -13.91 -2.78 19.20
#